data_AF-A0A2N3T0P2-F1
#
_entry.id   AF-A0A2N3T0P2-F1
#
_cell.length_a   1.000
_cell.length_b   1.000
_cell.length_c   1.000
_cell.angle_alpha   90.00
_cell.angle_beta   90.00
_cell.angle_gamma   90.00
#
_symmetry.space_group_name_H-M   'P 1'
#
loop_
_entity.id
_entity.type
_entity.pdbx_description
1 polymer ?
#
loop_
_entity_poly.entity_id
_entity_poly.type
_entity_poly.pdbx_seq_one_letter_code
_entity_poly.pdbx_strand_id
1 'polypeptide(L)'
;MNFFKTILTLFIVILFSNIFISCSNDDDAPLNALPTATNVSIKVEASQATGNYTYSDKEGDPEGTSTFKWYRADDINGTNAVSITNATQKVYTYTSDDDGKYIAFEVTPFQSDNTKGNPVKSNFLEYTENTGVEIGEASNDKITLYNVSGKTITKKINYTVPDNLKAFQNDDQKHQELWQQVLKIVPESDLSKINQFMIFAGDSDSSADLYGTLGYVVPTNNDLTTWQFGLAIDLSYQNSFDDHENGLKGTIVHEFGHIVTLNNYQVDPSVTSCTTHSLQEGCAKSDSYIYKFYTNYWTSIPETNTAEQNYIANPNNFVSEYGATNLGEDIAETFRIYVLAVTPTDNTFIKDKKIIELDGYLSLQNIRTSIRASIGDAAIHSKKMMQKLAKFKGCGTTIMMEKRYANQSK
;
A
#
# COMPACT_ATOMS: atom_id res chain seq x y z
N MET A 1 -123.55 1.19 -20.82
CA MET A 1 -124.68 0.53 -20.14
C MET A 1 -124.39 -0.97 -20.16
N ASN A 2 -124.50 -1.68 -19.02
CA ASN A 2 -124.13 -3.10 -18.80
C ASN A 2 -122.59 -3.35 -18.86
N PHE A 3 -121.82 -3.76 -17.84
CA PHE A 3 -122.02 -4.33 -16.49
C PHE A 3 -122.19 -5.88 -16.38
N PHE A 4 -121.23 -6.53 -15.68
CA PHE A 4 -121.17 -7.95 -15.20
C PHE A 4 -121.09 -9.12 -16.23
N LYS A 5 -120.58 -10.35 -15.96
CA LYS A 5 -119.97 -11.05 -14.78
C LYS A 5 -119.07 -12.22 -15.31
N THR A 6 -117.80 -12.42 -14.89
CA THR A 6 -117.26 -13.46 -13.93
C THR A 6 -117.38 -14.94 -14.43
N ILE A 7 -116.35 -15.80 -14.49
CA ILE A 7 -115.76 -16.69 -13.42
C ILE A 7 -114.53 -17.44 -14.04
N LEU A 8 -113.32 -17.40 -13.44
CA LEU A 8 -112.61 -18.47 -12.66
C LEU A 8 -112.31 -19.77 -13.47
N THR A 9 -111.12 -20.41 -13.45
CA THR A 9 -110.10 -20.64 -12.39
C THR A 9 -108.76 -20.99 -13.10
N LEU A 10 -107.56 -20.66 -12.61
CA LEU A 10 -106.66 -21.53 -11.82
C LEU A 10 -105.22 -21.15 -12.25
N PHE A 11 -104.15 -21.11 -11.45
CA PHE A 11 -103.92 -21.22 -9.99
C PHE A 11 -103.11 -19.98 -9.53
N ILE A 12 -102.60 -19.95 -8.29
CA ILE A 12 -101.71 -18.91 -7.74
C ILE A 12 -100.63 -19.60 -6.88
N VAL A 13 -99.38 -19.16 -7.00
CA VAL A 13 -98.34 -19.31 -5.95
C VAL A 13 -97.74 -17.92 -5.69
N ILE A 14 -97.68 -17.54 -4.41
CA ILE A 14 -97.33 -16.20 -3.93
C ILE A 14 -95.89 -16.22 -3.41
N LEU A 15 -95.11 -15.17 -3.69
CA LEU A 15 -94.31 -14.47 -2.66
C LEU A 15 -93.77 -13.11 -3.16
N PHE A 16 -93.67 -12.18 -2.21
CA PHE A 16 -93.35 -10.76 -2.40
C PHE A 16 -91.85 -10.53 -2.56
N SER A 17 -91.44 -9.52 -3.36
CA SER A 17 -90.66 -8.36 -2.85
C SER A 17 -90.31 -7.33 -3.93
N ASN A 18 -90.54 -6.06 -3.59
CA ASN A 18 -89.79 -4.84 -3.89
C ASN A 18 -89.18 -4.54 -5.28
N ILE A 19 -89.56 -3.34 -5.75
CA ILE A 19 -88.86 -2.42 -6.66
C ILE A 19 -87.32 -2.53 -6.55
N PHE A 20 -86.66 -2.73 -7.69
CA PHE A 20 -85.57 -1.89 -8.23
C PHE A 20 -85.06 -2.55 -9.52
N ILE A 21 -85.38 -1.98 -10.69
CA ILE A 21 -84.55 -2.22 -11.89
C ILE A 21 -83.46 -1.16 -11.87
N SER A 22 -82.23 -1.63 -11.66
CA SER A 22 -81.03 -0.83 -11.52
C SER A 22 -80.64 -0.14 -12.82
N CYS A 23 -80.09 1.07 -12.69
CA CYS A 23 -79.09 1.54 -13.63
C CYS A 23 -77.86 0.63 -13.49
N SER A 24 -77.50 -0.12 -14.53
CA SER A 24 -76.19 -0.75 -14.61
C SER A 24 -75.24 0.23 -15.28
N ASN A 25 -74.57 1.05 -14.48
CA ASN A 25 -73.32 1.64 -14.91
C ASN A 25 -72.25 0.57 -14.69
N ASP A 26 -71.86 -0.12 -15.75
CA ASP A 26 -70.60 -0.87 -15.74
C ASP A 26 -69.44 0.14 -15.86
N ASP A 27 -69.19 0.86 -14.77
CA ASP A 27 -67.98 1.68 -14.58
C ASP A 27 -66.79 0.75 -14.20
N ASP A 28 -66.55 -0.27 -15.02
CA ASP A 28 -65.37 -1.14 -14.92
C ASP A 28 -64.19 -0.41 -15.60
N ALA A 29 -63.70 0.62 -14.91
CA ALA A 29 -62.52 1.36 -15.34
C ALA A 29 -61.33 0.40 -15.50
N PRO A 30 -60.51 0.53 -16.56
CA PRO A 30 -59.39 -0.37 -16.77
C PRO A 30 -58.44 -0.32 -15.56
N LEU A 31 -58.22 -1.48 -14.95
CA LEU A 31 -57.33 -1.62 -13.80
C LEU A 31 -55.92 -1.14 -14.18
N ASN A 32 -55.43 -0.11 -13.49
CA ASN A 32 -54.08 0.40 -13.70
C ASN A 32 -53.05 -0.69 -13.42
N ALA A 33 -52.03 -0.84 -14.26
CA ALA A 33 -50.98 -1.81 -14.00
C ALA A 33 -50.09 -1.35 -12.83
N LEU A 34 -49.33 -2.30 -12.26
CA LEU A 34 -48.30 -1.96 -11.29
C LEU A 34 -47.02 -1.52 -12.01
N PRO A 35 -46.33 -0.47 -11.53
CA PRO A 35 -45.07 -0.05 -12.12
C PRO A 35 -43.98 -1.11 -11.91
N THR A 36 -43.01 -1.12 -12.81
CA THR A 36 -41.90 -2.08 -12.84
C THR A 36 -40.56 -1.38 -12.80
N ALA A 37 -39.57 -2.03 -12.20
CA ALA A 37 -38.17 -1.61 -12.21
C ALA A 37 -37.35 -2.68 -12.95
N THR A 38 -36.55 -2.24 -13.92
CA THR A 38 -35.64 -3.09 -14.71
C THR A 38 -34.23 -2.51 -14.69
N ASN A 39 -33.24 -3.23 -15.24
CA ASN A 39 -31.82 -2.81 -15.26
C ASN A 39 -31.24 -2.44 -13.88
N VAL A 40 -31.77 -3.06 -12.81
CA VAL A 40 -31.39 -2.74 -11.43
C VAL A 40 -29.94 -3.16 -11.18
N SER A 41 -29.10 -2.17 -10.94
CA SER A 41 -27.64 -2.28 -10.91
C SER A 41 -27.05 -1.26 -9.95
N ILE A 42 -25.77 -1.43 -9.59
CA ILE A 42 -25.03 -0.44 -8.81
C ILE A 42 -23.79 0.00 -9.57
N LYS A 43 -23.48 1.29 -9.46
CA LYS A 43 -22.18 1.85 -9.80
C LYS A 43 -21.39 2.00 -8.50
N VAL A 44 -20.31 1.24 -8.36
CA VAL A 44 -19.36 1.36 -7.25
C VAL A 44 -18.41 2.53 -7.54
N GLU A 45 -18.19 3.38 -6.54
CA GLU A 45 -17.24 4.50 -6.54
C GLU A 45 -16.40 4.45 -5.26
N ALA A 46 -15.49 5.41 -5.03
CA ALA A 46 -14.50 5.27 -3.96
C ALA A 46 -15.07 5.30 -2.53
N SER A 47 -16.03 6.19 -2.26
CA SER A 47 -16.64 6.41 -0.94
C SER A 47 -18.14 6.12 -0.92
N GLN A 48 -18.72 5.72 -2.05
CA GLN A 48 -20.15 5.51 -2.19
C GLN A 48 -20.50 4.52 -3.30
N ALA A 49 -21.69 3.92 -3.20
CA ALA A 49 -22.36 3.25 -4.31
C ALA A 49 -23.57 4.08 -4.78
N THR A 50 -23.81 4.12 -6.09
CA THR A 50 -25.02 4.71 -6.67
C THR A 50 -25.90 3.62 -7.30
N GLY A 51 -27.14 3.49 -6.83
CA GLY A 51 -28.13 2.57 -7.38
C GLY A 51 -28.73 3.11 -8.69
N ASN A 52 -28.83 2.25 -9.70
CA ASN A 52 -29.39 2.56 -11.01
C ASN A 52 -30.52 1.59 -11.34
N TYR A 53 -31.54 2.08 -12.03
CA TYR A 53 -32.68 1.29 -12.51
C TYR A 53 -33.42 2.06 -13.60
N THR A 54 -34.26 1.35 -14.35
CA THR A 54 -35.20 1.90 -15.33
C THR A 54 -36.62 1.65 -14.81
N TYR A 55 -37.37 2.72 -14.53
CA TYR A 55 -38.80 2.66 -14.29
C TYR A 55 -39.54 2.39 -15.61
N SER A 56 -40.57 1.55 -15.59
CA SER A 56 -41.52 1.41 -16.68
C SER A 56 -42.91 1.09 -16.15
N ASP A 57 -43.90 1.73 -16.76
CA ASP A 57 -45.31 1.44 -16.59
C ASP A 57 -45.94 1.00 -17.93
N LYS A 58 -47.09 0.30 -17.90
CA LYS A 58 -47.74 -0.23 -19.10
C LYS A 58 -48.68 0.79 -19.75
N GLU A 59 -49.37 1.59 -18.96
CA GLU A 59 -50.27 2.66 -19.40
C GLU A 59 -49.49 3.96 -19.71
N GLY A 60 -48.27 4.08 -19.18
CA GLY A 60 -47.35 5.20 -19.38
C GLY A 60 -47.32 6.17 -18.21
N ASP A 61 -47.84 5.77 -17.05
CA ASP A 61 -47.95 6.63 -15.87
C ASP A 61 -46.57 7.06 -15.33
N PRO A 62 -46.39 8.35 -14.99
CA PRO A 62 -45.10 8.87 -14.56
C PRO A 62 -44.68 8.33 -13.19
N GLU A 63 -43.37 8.17 -13.01
CA GLU A 63 -42.76 7.74 -11.75
C GLU A 63 -43.05 8.73 -10.61
N GLY A 64 -43.43 8.18 -9.46
CA GLY A 64 -43.61 8.88 -8.19
C GLY A 64 -42.37 8.79 -7.30
N THR A 65 -42.58 8.72 -5.98
CA THR A 65 -41.47 8.63 -5.02
C THR A 65 -41.08 7.18 -4.75
N SER A 66 -40.27 6.61 -5.66
CA SER A 66 -39.66 5.29 -5.50
C SER A 66 -38.79 5.20 -4.25
N THR A 67 -38.77 4.03 -3.59
CA THR A 67 -38.07 3.82 -2.31
C THR A 67 -36.91 2.84 -2.44
N PHE A 68 -35.87 3.03 -1.64
CA PHE A 68 -34.59 2.31 -1.77
C PHE A 68 -34.17 1.62 -0.48
N LYS A 69 -33.39 0.54 -0.63
CA LYS A 69 -32.63 -0.10 0.45
C LYS A 69 -31.27 -0.56 -0.06
N TRP A 70 -30.33 -0.68 0.88
CA TRP A 70 -29.03 -1.29 0.63
C TRP A 70 -28.82 -2.51 1.52
N TYR A 71 -28.00 -3.44 1.02
CA TYR A 71 -27.67 -4.71 1.67
C TYR A 71 -26.15 -4.92 1.66
N ARG A 72 -25.62 -5.53 2.72
CA ARG A 72 -24.24 -6.05 2.79
C ARG A 72 -24.26 -7.57 2.95
N ALA A 73 -23.32 -8.27 2.33
CA ALA A 73 -23.17 -9.74 2.33
C ALA A 73 -21.70 -10.16 2.37
N ASP A 74 -21.46 -11.44 2.68
CA ASP A 74 -20.11 -12.01 2.80
C ASP A 74 -19.50 -12.44 1.44
N ASP A 75 -20.31 -12.61 0.39
CA ASP A 75 -19.85 -13.03 -0.93
C ASP A 75 -20.72 -12.48 -2.09
N ILE A 76 -20.27 -12.73 -3.32
CA ILE A 76 -20.97 -12.37 -4.58
C ILE A 76 -22.36 -13.03 -4.74
N ASN A 77 -22.64 -14.11 -4.00
CA ASN A 77 -23.90 -14.83 -4.05
C ASN A 77 -24.92 -14.30 -3.02
N GLY A 78 -24.51 -13.37 -2.15
CA GLY A 78 -25.37 -12.83 -1.10
C GLY A 78 -25.40 -13.66 0.18
N THR A 79 -24.39 -14.49 0.45
CA THR A 79 -24.29 -15.25 1.71
C THR A 79 -24.34 -14.30 2.91
N ASN A 80 -25.17 -14.65 3.90
CA ASN A 80 -25.45 -13.84 5.11
C ASN A 80 -25.90 -12.40 4.84
N ALA A 81 -26.55 -12.12 3.71
CA ALA A 81 -27.01 -10.78 3.37
C ALA A 81 -27.93 -10.14 4.43
N VAL A 82 -27.52 -8.98 4.96
CA VAL A 82 -28.29 -8.16 5.90
C VAL A 82 -28.60 -6.78 5.31
N SER A 83 -29.77 -6.22 5.65
CA SER A 83 -30.15 -4.87 5.23
C SER A 83 -29.41 -3.83 6.06
N ILE A 84 -28.88 -2.80 5.41
CA ILE A 84 -28.18 -1.70 6.05
C ILE A 84 -29.22 -0.68 6.54
N THR A 85 -29.29 -0.48 7.86
CA THR A 85 -30.28 0.39 8.50
C THR A 85 -30.07 1.86 8.08
N ASN A 86 -31.16 2.59 7.83
CA ASN A 86 -31.19 3.99 7.39
C ASN A 86 -30.59 4.28 5.98
N ALA A 87 -30.06 3.29 5.27
CA ALA A 87 -29.61 3.43 3.88
C ALA A 87 -30.81 3.46 2.91
N THR A 88 -31.54 4.58 2.88
CA THR A 88 -32.80 4.75 2.11
C THR A 88 -32.67 5.66 0.89
N GLN A 89 -31.46 6.12 0.58
CA GLN A 89 -31.17 7.00 -0.55
C GLN A 89 -30.68 6.22 -1.77
N LYS A 90 -30.79 6.82 -2.96
CA LYS A 90 -30.26 6.25 -4.22
C LYS A 90 -28.73 6.20 -4.25
N VAL A 91 -28.07 6.95 -3.37
CA VAL A 91 -26.62 6.92 -3.11
C VAL A 91 -26.41 6.42 -1.68
N TYR A 92 -25.50 5.46 -1.49
CA TYR A 92 -25.08 4.95 -0.20
C TYR A 92 -23.60 5.24 0.03
N THR A 93 -23.27 5.99 1.08
CA THR A 93 -21.90 6.19 1.54
C THR A 93 -21.45 4.99 2.37
N TYR A 94 -20.28 4.44 2.08
CA TYR A 94 -19.77 3.26 2.79
C TYR A 94 -19.40 3.55 4.24
N THR A 95 -19.34 2.48 5.02
CA THR A 95 -18.93 2.46 6.43
C THR A 95 -17.85 1.39 6.65
N SER A 96 -17.08 1.48 7.74
CA SER A 96 -16.07 0.45 8.09
C SER A 96 -16.64 -0.96 8.27
N ASP A 97 -17.95 -1.09 8.49
CA ASP A 97 -18.62 -2.39 8.56
C ASP A 97 -18.78 -3.06 7.17
N ASP A 98 -18.58 -2.30 6.09
CA ASP A 98 -18.68 -2.79 4.71
C ASP A 98 -17.33 -3.35 4.21
N ASP A 99 -16.23 -3.17 4.93
CA ASP A 99 -14.88 -3.60 4.53
C ASP A 99 -14.82 -5.11 4.22
N GLY A 100 -14.41 -5.45 3.00
CA GLY A 100 -14.39 -6.84 2.51
C GLY A 100 -15.78 -7.46 2.33
N LYS A 101 -16.84 -6.65 2.27
CA LYS A 101 -18.22 -7.10 2.02
C LYS A 101 -18.67 -6.81 0.59
N TYR A 102 -19.76 -7.47 0.24
CA TYR A 102 -20.44 -7.32 -1.03
C TYR A 102 -21.71 -6.52 -0.83
N ILE A 103 -21.95 -5.52 -1.68
CA ILE A 103 -23.03 -4.55 -1.54
C ILE A 103 -24.06 -4.75 -2.66
N ALA A 104 -25.35 -4.60 -2.33
CA ALA A 104 -26.46 -4.63 -3.30
C ALA A 104 -27.51 -3.55 -3.01
N PHE A 105 -28.17 -3.09 -4.07
CA PHE A 105 -29.24 -2.08 -4.06
C PHE A 105 -30.60 -2.72 -4.37
N GLU A 106 -31.63 -2.30 -3.66
CA GLU A 106 -33.02 -2.69 -3.90
C GLU A 106 -33.86 -1.44 -4.12
N VAL A 107 -34.65 -1.42 -5.21
CA VAL A 107 -35.62 -0.38 -5.51
C VAL A 107 -37.03 -0.96 -5.47
N THR A 108 -37.96 -0.23 -4.85
CA THR A 108 -39.40 -0.44 -5.02
C THR A 108 -39.99 0.74 -5.80
N PRO A 109 -40.45 0.54 -7.05
CA PRO A 109 -40.98 1.62 -7.86
C PRO A 109 -42.38 2.04 -7.41
N PHE A 110 -42.69 3.32 -7.55
CA PHE A 110 -44.02 3.88 -7.30
C PHE A 110 -44.48 4.71 -8.51
N GLN A 111 -45.76 4.65 -8.85
CA GLN A 111 -46.43 5.62 -9.74
C GLN A 111 -46.66 6.94 -8.99
N SER A 112 -46.92 8.03 -9.73
CA SER A 112 -47.18 9.36 -9.16
C SER A 112 -48.43 9.45 -8.25
N ASP A 113 -49.36 8.51 -8.37
CA ASP A 113 -50.54 8.34 -7.50
C ASP A 113 -50.25 7.57 -6.19
N ASN A 114 -49.01 7.08 -6.01
CA ASN A 114 -48.52 6.19 -4.95
C ASN A 114 -48.90 4.71 -5.09
N THR A 115 -49.40 4.26 -6.25
CA THR A 115 -49.53 2.84 -6.56
C THR A 115 -48.15 2.19 -6.63
N LYS A 116 -48.02 1.04 -5.97
CA LYS A 116 -46.73 0.43 -5.58
C LYS A 116 -46.41 -0.81 -6.40
N GLY A 117 -45.24 -0.81 -7.04
CA GLY A 117 -44.71 -1.97 -7.74
C GLY A 117 -43.96 -2.97 -6.84
N ASN A 118 -43.46 -4.04 -7.46
CA ASN A 118 -42.67 -5.05 -6.76
C ASN A 118 -41.22 -4.58 -6.54
N PRO A 119 -40.60 -4.89 -5.38
CA PRO A 119 -39.19 -4.61 -5.15
C PRO A 119 -38.30 -5.46 -6.07
N VAL A 120 -37.24 -4.85 -6.61
CA VAL A 120 -36.24 -5.52 -7.44
C VAL A 120 -34.85 -5.17 -6.90
N LYS A 121 -34.01 -6.19 -6.74
CA LYS A 121 -32.66 -6.09 -6.18
C LYS A 121 -31.60 -6.31 -7.27
N SER A 122 -30.50 -5.58 -7.21
CA SER A 122 -29.32 -5.81 -8.05
C SER A 122 -28.63 -7.12 -7.66
N ASN A 123 -27.72 -7.57 -8.52
CA ASN A 123 -26.65 -8.46 -8.06
C ASN A 123 -25.83 -7.76 -6.96
N PHE A 124 -25.19 -8.55 -6.12
CA PHE A 124 -24.11 -8.09 -5.26
C PHE A 124 -22.87 -7.78 -6.09
N LEU A 125 -22.11 -6.73 -5.73
CA LEU A 125 -20.74 -6.52 -6.19
C LEU A 125 -19.84 -6.28 -4.98
N GLU A 126 -18.58 -6.66 -5.08
CA GLU A 126 -17.58 -6.44 -4.04
C GLU A 126 -17.38 -4.93 -3.81
N TYR A 127 -17.48 -4.49 -2.55
CA TYR A 127 -16.89 -3.23 -2.15
C TYR A 127 -15.40 -3.49 -1.90
N THR A 128 -14.59 -3.12 -2.87
CA THR A 128 -13.18 -2.82 -2.65
C THR A 128 -13.09 -1.34 -2.35
N GLU A 129 -12.61 -0.99 -1.15
CA GLU A 129 -12.31 0.39 -0.79
C GLU A 129 -11.32 0.95 -1.81
N ASN A 130 -11.76 1.92 -2.63
CA ASN A 130 -10.84 2.64 -3.50
C ASN A 130 -10.10 3.70 -2.68
N THR A 131 -9.20 3.19 -1.85
CA THR A 131 -8.23 3.85 -0.95
C THR A 131 -7.32 4.87 -1.64
N GLY A 132 -7.46 5.07 -2.96
CA GLY A 132 -6.44 5.71 -3.80
C GLY A 132 -5.22 4.81 -4.06
N VAL A 133 -5.31 3.52 -3.71
CA VAL A 133 -4.24 2.54 -3.93
C VAL A 133 -4.38 1.93 -5.32
N GLU A 134 -3.38 2.18 -6.14
CA GLU A 134 -3.24 1.61 -7.48
C GLU A 134 -3.00 0.09 -7.36
N ILE A 135 -3.64 -0.70 -8.24
CA ILE A 135 -3.23 -2.10 -8.42
C ILE A 135 -2.03 -2.10 -9.37
N GLY A 136 -0.88 -2.48 -8.83
CA GLY A 136 0.37 -2.53 -9.56
C GLY A 136 0.47 -3.73 -10.50
N GLU A 137 1.45 -3.65 -11.39
CA GLU A 137 1.89 -4.74 -12.26
C GLU A 137 2.14 -6.06 -11.50
N ALA A 138 2.17 -7.17 -12.23
CA ALA A 138 2.58 -8.45 -11.66
C ALA A 138 4.04 -8.38 -11.21
N SER A 139 4.30 -8.80 -9.98
CA SER A 139 5.65 -8.80 -9.40
C SER A 139 5.81 -9.98 -8.45
N ASN A 140 6.97 -10.62 -8.53
CA ASN A 140 7.33 -11.74 -7.67
C ASN A 140 7.99 -11.28 -6.35
N ASP A 141 8.23 -9.97 -6.19
CA ASP A 141 9.00 -9.42 -5.08
C ASP A 141 8.41 -8.13 -4.49
N LYS A 142 8.01 -7.13 -5.28
CA LYS A 142 7.35 -5.92 -4.78
C LYS A 142 5.98 -6.32 -4.21
N ILE A 143 5.67 -5.90 -2.98
CA ILE A 143 4.41 -6.26 -2.29
C ILE A 143 3.49 -5.05 -2.22
N THR A 144 3.95 -3.99 -1.54
CA THR A 144 3.18 -2.75 -1.35
C THR A 144 4.11 -1.55 -1.30
N LEU A 145 3.84 -0.55 -2.15
CA LEU A 145 4.47 0.76 -2.12
C LEU A 145 3.59 1.74 -1.34
N TYR A 146 4.22 2.52 -0.47
CA TYR A 146 3.60 3.59 0.31
C TYR A 146 4.17 4.95 -0.10
N ASN A 147 3.32 5.98 -0.06
CA ASN A 147 3.78 7.36 0.07
C ASN A 147 4.14 7.63 1.54
N VAL A 148 5.20 8.41 1.77
CA VAL A 148 5.63 8.83 3.10
C VAL A 148 5.32 10.31 3.30
N SER A 149 4.71 10.66 4.43
CA SER A 149 4.47 12.04 4.84
C SER A 149 4.84 12.22 6.32
N GLY A 150 6.07 12.69 6.55
CA GLY A 150 6.65 12.80 7.88
C GLY A 150 6.76 11.44 8.56
N LYS A 151 5.96 11.21 9.60
CA LYS A 151 5.94 9.94 10.36
C LYS A 151 4.88 8.95 9.87
N THR A 152 4.02 9.33 8.92
CA THR A 152 2.90 8.51 8.45
C THR A 152 3.20 7.94 7.07
N ILE A 153 2.82 6.67 6.86
CA ILE A 153 2.77 6.04 5.54
C ILE A 153 1.32 5.84 5.09
N THR A 154 1.04 6.13 3.82
CA THR A 154 -0.24 5.82 3.17
C THR A 154 0.01 4.92 1.96
N LYS A 155 -0.78 3.85 1.81
CA LYS A 155 -0.61 2.94 0.67
C LYS A 155 -0.74 3.73 -0.64
N LYS A 156 0.09 3.39 -1.62
CA LYS A 156 0.08 3.96 -2.97
C LYS A 156 -0.18 2.88 -4.01
N ILE A 157 0.53 1.76 -3.94
CA ILE A 157 0.40 0.65 -4.89
C ILE A 157 0.38 -0.67 -4.13
N ASN A 158 -0.60 -1.54 -4.42
CA ASN A 158 -0.54 -2.96 -4.09
C ASN A 158 -0.22 -3.74 -5.36
N TYR A 159 0.94 -4.38 -5.44
CA TYR A 159 1.35 -5.12 -6.63
C TYR A 159 0.57 -6.41 -6.80
N THR A 160 0.47 -6.91 -8.04
CA THR A 160 -0.19 -8.19 -8.30
C THR A 160 0.77 -9.34 -7.96
N VAL A 161 0.82 -9.71 -6.68
CA VAL A 161 1.71 -10.76 -6.16
C VAL A 161 1.12 -12.17 -6.23
N PRO A 162 1.95 -13.24 -6.27
CA PRO A 162 1.49 -14.62 -6.16
C PRO A 162 0.96 -14.98 -4.76
N ASP A 163 0.21 -16.08 -4.67
CA ASP A 163 -0.52 -16.49 -3.46
C ASP A 163 0.36 -16.62 -2.20
N ASN A 164 1.61 -17.08 -2.33
CA ASN A 164 2.53 -17.20 -1.20
C ASN A 164 2.92 -15.85 -0.57
N LEU A 165 2.77 -14.74 -1.29
CA LEU A 165 3.03 -13.39 -0.79
C LEU A 165 1.76 -12.65 -0.34
N LYS A 166 0.55 -13.19 -0.61
CA LYS A 166 -0.72 -12.55 -0.19
C LYS A 166 -0.85 -12.41 1.32
N ALA A 167 -0.31 -13.37 2.08
CA ALA A 167 -0.27 -13.29 3.54
C ALA A 167 0.57 -12.10 4.05
N PHE A 168 1.65 -11.74 3.34
CA PHE A 168 2.43 -10.54 3.65
C PHE A 168 1.73 -9.27 3.16
N GLN A 169 1.20 -9.26 1.93
CA GLN A 169 0.49 -8.10 1.35
C GLN A 169 -0.70 -7.63 2.20
N ASN A 170 -1.37 -8.55 2.90
CA ASN A 170 -2.52 -8.27 3.72
C ASN A 170 -2.16 -7.93 5.19
N ASP A 171 -0.88 -7.99 5.58
CA ASP A 171 -0.44 -7.75 6.96
C ASP A 171 0.03 -6.30 7.17
N ASP A 172 -0.94 -5.39 7.14
CA ASP A 172 -0.69 -3.96 7.39
C ASP A 172 -0.12 -3.66 8.76
N GLN A 173 -0.35 -4.52 9.75
CA GLN A 173 0.29 -4.38 11.05
C GLN A 173 1.80 -4.55 10.92
N LYS A 174 2.29 -5.60 10.26
CA LYS A 174 3.72 -5.77 9.98
C LYS A 174 4.28 -4.66 9.11
N HIS A 175 3.54 -4.16 8.12
CA HIS A 175 3.97 -3.01 7.32
C HIS A 175 4.22 -1.76 8.19
N GLN A 176 3.32 -1.47 9.14
CA GLN A 176 3.51 -0.38 10.11
C GLN A 176 4.64 -0.68 11.08
N GLU A 177 4.78 -1.91 11.59
CA GLU A 177 5.87 -2.30 12.49
C GLU A 177 7.26 -2.11 11.87
N LEU A 178 7.43 -2.46 10.59
CA LEU A 178 8.68 -2.22 9.85
C LEU A 178 8.95 -0.72 9.69
N TRP A 179 7.94 0.07 9.35
CA TRP A 179 8.05 1.53 9.31
C TRP A 179 8.42 2.13 10.67
N GLN A 180 7.86 1.62 11.78
CA GLN A 180 8.28 2.02 13.13
C GLN A 180 9.74 1.71 13.44
N GLN A 181 10.37 0.70 12.81
CA GLN A 181 11.83 0.52 12.93
C GLN A 181 12.61 1.58 12.16
N VAL A 182 12.13 2.00 10.98
CA VAL A 182 12.71 3.13 10.23
C VAL A 182 12.62 4.42 11.04
N LEU A 183 11.47 4.72 11.66
CA LEU A 183 11.29 5.91 12.51
C LEU A 183 12.18 5.94 13.77
N LYS A 184 12.68 4.78 14.24
CA LYS A 184 13.67 4.76 15.34
C LYS A 184 15.08 5.14 14.88
N ILE A 185 15.37 5.03 13.59
CA ILE A 185 16.73 5.13 13.04
C ILE A 185 16.90 6.37 12.15
N VAL A 186 15.86 6.84 11.48
CA VAL A 186 15.92 8.07 10.66
C VAL A 186 15.51 9.26 11.54
N PRO A 187 16.41 10.24 11.79
CA PRO A 187 16.06 11.43 12.55
C PRO A 187 14.93 12.23 11.89
N GLU A 188 14.11 12.90 12.70
CA GLU A 188 12.94 13.66 12.20
C GLU A 188 13.31 14.78 11.22
N SER A 189 14.52 15.35 11.34
CA SER A 189 15.11 16.30 10.39
C SER A 189 15.35 15.74 8.99
N ASP A 190 15.46 14.41 8.87
CA ASP A 190 15.88 13.70 7.68
C ASP A 190 14.77 12.84 7.06
N LEU A 191 13.64 12.66 7.76
CA LEU A 191 12.46 11.94 7.25
C LEU A 191 11.92 12.54 5.94
N SER A 192 12.08 13.85 5.70
CA SER A 192 11.67 14.50 4.44
C SER A 192 12.46 14.03 3.22
N LYS A 193 13.61 13.37 3.41
CA LYS A 193 14.38 12.72 2.33
C LYS A 193 13.77 11.39 1.90
N ILE A 194 12.87 10.80 2.69
CA ILE A 194 12.17 9.56 2.35
C ILE A 194 10.73 9.94 1.96
N ASN A 195 10.40 9.85 0.68
CA ASN A 195 9.05 10.12 0.17
C ASN A 195 8.27 8.85 -0.18
N GLN A 196 8.95 7.70 -0.25
CA GLN A 196 8.37 6.41 -0.59
C GLN A 196 8.92 5.31 0.31
N PHE A 197 8.07 4.36 0.70
CA PHE A 197 8.45 3.19 1.49
C PHE A 197 7.94 1.92 0.81
N MET A 198 8.82 0.99 0.49
CA MET A 198 8.49 -0.25 -0.20
C MET A 198 8.60 -1.44 0.75
N ILE A 199 7.53 -2.23 0.79
CA ILE A 199 7.55 -3.60 1.31
C ILE A 199 7.79 -4.54 0.12
N PHE A 200 8.76 -5.43 0.25
CA PHE A 200 9.06 -6.44 -0.75
C PHE A 200 9.42 -7.80 -0.12
N ALA A 201 9.54 -8.85 -0.93
CA ALA A 201 10.08 -10.15 -0.55
C ALA A 201 11.56 -10.25 -0.95
N GLY A 202 12.45 -10.42 0.02
CA GLY A 202 13.90 -10.48 -0.16
C GLY A 202 14.39 -11.80 -0.78
N ASP A 203 13.68 -12.90 -0.57
CA ASP A 203 14.03 -14.27 -1.00
C ASP A 203 13.31 -14.72 -2.30
N SER A 204 12.82 -13.77 -3.09
CA SER A 204 12.03 -14.06 -4.31
C SER A 204 12.84 -14.57 -5.49
N ASP A 205 14.15 -14.30 -5.54
CA ASP A 205 15.01 -14.67 -6.66
C ASP A 205 15.70 -16.02 -6.41
N SER A 206 15.21 -17.04 -7.10
CA SER A 206 15.84 -18.37 -7.17
C SER A 206 17.13 -18.39 -8.02
N SER A 207 17.80 -17.24 -8.19
CA SER A 207 19.01 -17.10 -9.01
C SER A 207 20.15 -16.34 -8.31
N ALA A 208 21.29 -17.03 -8.22
CA ALA A 208 22.64 -16.54 -7.89
C ALA A 208 22.93 -16.07 -6.45
N ASP A 209 22.12 -15.21 -5.82
CA ASP A 209 22.48 -14.62 -4.52
C ASP A 209 22.00 -15.47 -3.34
N LEU A 210 22.91 -16.23 -2.74
CA LEU A 210 22.69 -17.27 -1.71
C LEU A 210 22.07 -16.77 -0.37
N TYR A 211 21.69 -15.50 -0.27
CA TYR A 211 21.38 -14.83 1.00
C TYR A 211 20.19 -13.84 1.00
N GLY A 212 19.58 -13.56 -0.17
CA GLY A 212 18.48 -12.61 -0.32
C GLY A 212 18.86 -11.15 -0.05
N THR A 213 17.93 -10.22 -0.33
CA THR A 213 18.11 -8.77 -0.09
C THR A 213 17.29 -8.32 1.11
N LEU A 214 17.92 -7.79 2.17
CA LEU A 214 17.21 -7.35 3.39
C LEU A 214 16.57 -5.96 3.26
N GLY A 215 17.20 -5.06 2.50
CA GLY A 215 16.77 -3.69 2.32
C GLY A 215 17.49 -3.03 1.15
N TYR A 216 17.03 -1.83 0.79
CA TYR A 216 17.66 -0.97 -0.19
C TYR A 216 17.20 0.48 -0.05
N VAL A 217 17.94 1.41 -0.65
CA VAL A 217 17.45 2.74 -1.00
C VAL A 217 17.74 3.07 -2.46
N VAL A 218 16.80 3.76 -3.12
CA VAL A 218 16.98 4.29 -4.48
C VAL A 218 16.44 5.73 -4.56
N PRO A 219 17.07 6.64 -5.34
CA PRO A 219 16.51 7.97 -5.57
C PRO A 219 15.14 7.88 -6.25
N THR A 220 14.19 8.72 -5.82
CA THR A 220 12.88 8.87 -6.48
C THR A 220 12.82 10.09 -7.40
N ASN A 221 13.91 10.85 -7.49
CA ASN A 221 14.07 11.97 -8.39
C ASN A 221 15.54 12.13 -8.85
N ASN A 222 15.72 12.86 -9.95
CA ASN A 222 17.03 13.05 -10.57
C ASN A 222 17.91 14.08 -9.86
N ASP A 223 17.42 14.76 -8.81
CA ASP A 223 18.19 15.75 -8.04
C ASP A 223 18.72 15.21 -6.70
N LEU A 224 18.44 13.94 -6.38
CA LEU A 224 18.87 13.21 -5.18
C LEU A 224 18.33 13.79 -3.86
N THR A 225 17.25 14.58 -3.90
CA THR A 225 16.62 15.14 -2.70
C THR A 225 15.66 14.17 -2.01
N THR A 226 15.04 13.24 -2.75
CA THR A 226 14.11 12.25 -2.17
C THR A 226 14.39 10.82 -2.63
N TRP A 227 14.09 9.87 -1.75
CA TRP A 227 14.48 8.47 -1.85
C TRP A 227 13.32 7.54 -1.48
N GLN A 228 13.28 6.37 -2.13
CA GLN A 228 12.46 5.23 -1.73
C GLN A 228 13.29 4.35 -0.80
N PHE A 229 12.72 4.01 0.35
CA PHE A 229 13.32 3.11 1.33
C PHE A 229 12.62 1.74 1.26
N GLY A 230 13.35 0.67 0.95
CA GLY A 230 12.80 -0.68 0.81
C GLY A 230 13.20 -1.59 1.97
N LEU A 231 12.26 -2.40 2.48
CA LEU A 231 12.51 -3.45 3.47
C LEU A 231 11.84 -4.78 3.11
N ALA A 232 12.58 -5.88 3.29
CA ALA A 232 12.13 -7.24 2.98
C ALA A 232 11.33 -7.85 4.13
N ILE A 233 10.02 -8.02 4.00
CA ILE A 233 9.13 -8.46 5.10
C ILE A 233 9.33 -9.95 5.48
N ASP A 234 9.63 -10.79 4.50
CA ASP A 234 9.94 -12.22 4.64
C ASP A 234 11.25 -12.48 5.39
N LEU A 235 12.24 -11.60 5.24
CA LEU A 235 13.55 -11.69 5.89
C LEU A 235 13.63 -10.92 7.22
N SER A 236 12.90 -9.81 7.36
CA SER A 236 12.97 -8.88 8.51
C SER A 236 12.68 -9.50 9.88
N TYR A 237 11.96 -10.63 9.91
CA TYR A 237 11.55 -11.33 11.13
C TYR A 237 12.32 -12.65 11.38
N GLN A 238 13.25 -13.03 10.49
CA GLN A 238 14.00 -14.29 10.63
C GLN A 238 15.08 -14.25 11.71
N ASN A 239 15.67 -13.07 11.92
CA ASN A 239 16.57 -12.76 13.02
C ASN A 239 15.84 -11.83 14.01
N SER A 240 16.40 -11.66 15.20
CA SER A 240 15.95 -10.57 16.08
C SER A 240 16.10 -9.22 15.37
N PHE A 241 15.18 -8.28 15.60
CA PHE A 241 15.38 -6.88 15.21
C PHE A 241 16.67 -6.28 15.81
N ASP A 242 17.14 -6.86 16.92
CA ASP A 242 18.39 -6.54 17.60
C ASP A 242 19.58 -7.42 17.17
N ASP A 243 19.51 -8.17 16.07
CA ASP A 243 20.72 -8.75 15.47
C ASP A 243 21.50 -7.66 14.73
N HIS A 244 22.76 -7.46 15.12
CA HIS A 244 23.63 -6.40 14.60
C HIS A 244 24.62 -6.90 13.52
N GLU A 245 24.73 -8.22 13.35
CA GLU A 245 25.47 -8.85 12.24
C GLU A 245 24.55 -9.00 11.02
N ASN A 246 23.29 -9.42 11.23
CA ASN A 246 22.34 -9.81 10.17
C ASN A 246 20.87 -9.42 10.42
N GLY A 247 20.58 -8.50 11.34
CA GLY A 247 19.21 -8.06 11.67
C GLY A 247 18.84 -6.69 11.14
N LEU A 248 17.53 -6.44 11.15
CA LEU A 248 16.88 -5.29 10.51
C LEU A 248 17.46 -3.93 10.93
N LYS A 249 17.85 -3.75 12.20
CA LYS A 249 18.44 -2.51 12.69
C LYS A 249 19.77 -2.19 12.01
N GLY A 250 20.60 -3.21 11.74
CA GLY A 250 21.85 -3.04 11.00
C GLY A 250 21.60 -2.56 9.58
N THR A 251 20.66 -3.23 8.88
CA THR A 251 20.23 -2.87 7.52
C THR A 251 19.68 -1.45 7.46
N ILE A 252 18.74 -1.05 8.32
CA ILE A 252 18.13 0.29 8.25
C ILE A 252 19.19 1.39 8.47
N VAL A 253 20.18 1.19 9.36
CA VAL A 253 21.28 2.16 9.53
C VAL A 253 22.19 2.20 8.29
N HIS A 254 22.45 1.06 7.64
CA HIS A 254 23.20 1.00 6.38
C HIS A 254 22.49 1.77 5.26
N GLU A 255 21.21 1.47 5.02
CA GLU A 255 20.37 2.13 4.02
C GLU A 255 20.25 3.64 4.27
N PHE A 256 20.08 4.05 5.53
CA PHE A 256 20.09 5.47 5.87
C PHE A 256 21.48 6.10 5.69
N GLY A 257 22.55 5.32 5.84
CA GLY A 257 23.91 5.71 5.49
C GLY A 257 24.03 6.16 4.05
N HIS A 258 23.53 5.36 3.09
CA HIS A 258 23.46 5.73 1.66
C HIS A 258 22.69 7.05 1.45
N ILE A 259 21.51 7.22 2.07
CA ILE A 259 20.76 8.50 2.00
C ILE A 259 21.58 9.67 2.57
N VAL A 260 22.39 9.47 3.61
CA VAL A 260 23.24 10.51 4.20
C VAL A 260 24.45 10.84 3.32
N THR A 261 25.05 9.85 2.65
CA THR A 261 26.33 9.97 1.94
C THR A 261 26.22 10.13 0.42
N LEU A 262 25.03 9.92 -0.17
CA LEU A 262 24.79 10.02 -1.63
C LEU A 262 23.71 11.05 -2.02
N ASN A 263 23.10 11.77 -1.07
CA ASN A 263 22.12 12.82 -1.37
C ASN A 263 22.69 14.02 -2.13
N ASN A 264 21.80 14.95 -2.49
CA ASN A 264 22.07 16.20 -3.20
C ASN A 264 23.12 17.15 -2.57
N TYR A 265 23.51 16.98 -1.30
CA TYR A 265 24.63 17.72 -0.68
C TYR A 265 25.98 17.02 -0.89
N GLN A 266 25.97 15.74 -1.29
CA GLN A 266 27.16 14.90 -1.45
C GLN A 266 27.52 14.71 -2.93
N VAL A 267 26.51 14.55 -3.79
CA VAL A 267 26.67 14.26 -5.21
C VAL A 267 25.90 15.29 -6.04
N ASP A 268 26.44 15.64 -7.21
CA ASP A 268 25.78 16.44 -8.24
C ASP A 268 25.43 15.57 -9.45
N PRO A 269 24.15 15.22 -9.65
CA PRO A 269 23.69 14.40 -10.78
C PRO A 269 23.69 15.17 -12.11
N SER A 270 23.83 16.50 -12.10
CA SER A 270 23.76 17.33 -13.31
C SER A 270 25.11 17.50 -14.02
N VAL A 271 26.22 17.14 -13.35
CA VAL A 271 27.59 17.35 -13.86
C VAL A 271 27.99 16.24 -14.83
N THR A 272 28.01 16.56 -16.12
CA THR A 272 28.37 15.62 -17.20
C THR A 272 29.88 15.46 -17.42
N SER A 273 30.70 16.38 -16.90
CA SER A 273 32.16 16.31 -16.95
C SER A 273 32.70 16.41 -15.53
N CYS A 274 32.81 15.25 -14.88
CA CYS A 274 33.19 15.18 -13.47
C CYS A 274 34.70 15.40 -13.27
N THR A 275 35.07 16.37 -12.43
CA THR A 275 36.46 16.74 -12.14
C THR A 275 36.96 16.22 -10.78
N THR A 276 36.09 15.57 -10.01
CA THR A 276 36.35 15.02 -8.67
C THR A 276 36.38 13.49 -8.72
N HIS A 277 35.24 12.83 -8.53
CA HIS A 277 35.07 11.38 -8.67
C HIS A 277 33.63 11.08 -9.12
N SER A 278 33.49 10.19 -10.10
CA SER A 278 32.19 9.83 -10.67
C SER A 278 31.63 8.62 -9.96
N LEU A 279 30.42 8.77 -9.42
CA LEU A 279 29.59 7.72 -8.83
C LEU A 279 28.48 7.33 -9.82
N GLN A 280 27.66 6.35 -9.47
CA GLN A 280 26.43 6.06 -10.23
C GLN A 280 25.45 7.25 -10.17
N GLU A 281 25.36 7.89 -9.00
CA GLU A 281 24.43 8.97 -8.69
C GLU A 281 24.86 10.31 -9.32
N GLY A 282 26.09 10.42 -9.83
CA GLY A 282 26.64 11.64 -10.42
C GLY A 282 28.05 11.97 -9.94
N CYS A 283 28.42 13.25 -9.99
CA CYS A 283 29.76 13.71 -9.63
C CYS A 283 29.85 14.09 -8.13
N ALA A 284 30.78 13.48 -7.38
CA ALA A 284 30.97 13.77 -5.97
C ALA A 284 31.39 15.24 -5.73
N LYS A 285 30.72 15.97 -4.83
CA LYS A 285 31.02 17.38 -4.55
C LYS A 285 32.34 17.51 -3.78
N SER A 286 33.14 18.52 -4.08
CA SER A 286 34.53 18.62 -3.58
C SER A 286 34.65 18.83 -2.06
N ASP A 287 33.60 19.27 -1.39
CA ASP A 287 33.49 19.44 0.05
C ASP A 287 32.74 18.30 0.77
N SER A 288 32.16 17.37 0.02
CA SER A 288 31.36 16.23 0.51
C SER A 288 32.15 15.23 1.37
N TYR A 289 31.43 14.41 2.14
CA TYR A 289 31.99 13.29 2.87
C TYR A 289 32.46 12.21 1.90
N ILE A 290 31.64 11.86 0.90
CA ILE A 290 31.94 10.81 -0.09
C ILE A 290 33.22 11.11 -0.89
N TYR A 291 33.46 12.37 -1.28
CA TYR A 291 34.70 12.73 -1.98
C TYR A 291 35.93 12.72 -1.07
N LYS A 292 35.83 13.19 0.18
CA LYS A 292 36.95 13.13 1.14
C LYS A 292 37.31 11.68 1.47
N PHE A 293 36.30 10.84 1.67
CA PHE A 293 36.43 9.41 1.87
C PHE A 293 37.10 8.73 0.66
N TYR A 294 36.74 9.15 -0.55
CA TYR A 294 37.42 8.73 -1.78
C TYR A 294 38.90 9.09 -1.77
N THR A 295 39.22 10.39 -1.64
CA THR A 295 40.59 10.89 -1.74
C THR A 295 41.51 10.29 -0.67
N ASN A 296 40.98 10.07 0.53
CA ASN A 296 41.76 9.61 1.68
C ASN A 296 41.98 8.10 1.69
N TYR A 297 41.06 7.29 1.13
CA TYR A 297 41.05 5.84 1.35
C TYR A 297 40.79 4.94 0.14
N TRP A 298 40.31 5.47 -1.00
CA TRP A 298 39.90 4.68 -2.17
C TRP A 298 40.74 4.88 -3.43
N THR A 299 41.55 5.94 -3.52
CA THR A 299 42.39 6.24 -4.71
C THR A 299 43.38 5.13 -5.09
N SER A 300 43.66 4.17 -4.20
CA SER A 300 44.50 3.00 -4.46
C SER A 300 43.74 1.67 -4.50
N ILE A 301 42.41 1.67 -4.43
CA ILE A 301 41.57 0.46 -4.46
C ILE A 301 41.09 0.21 -5.90
N PRO A 302 41.37 -0.95 -6.52
CA PRO A 302 40.91 -1.23 -7.87
C PRO A 302 39.39 -1.44 -7.96
N GLU A 303 38.72 -0.62 -8.78
CA GLU A 303 37.28 -0.72 -9.08
C GLU A 303 36.91 -1.97 -9.90
N THR A 304 37.88 -2.61 -10.57
CA THR A 304 37.67 -3.82 -11.38
C THR A 304 37.70 -5.13 -10.58
N ASN A 305 38.06 -5.07 -9.30
CA ASN A 305 38.16 -6.25 -8.44
C ASN A 305 36.79 -6.62 -7.84
N THR A 306 36.62 -7.88 -7.44
CA THR A 306 35.50 -8.27 -6.57
C THR A 306 35.69 -7.74 -5.15
N ALA A 307 34.60 -7.66 -4.39
CA ALA A 307 34.64 -7.32 -2.96
C ALA A 307 35.61 -8.22 -2.18
N GLU A 308 35.52 -9.54 -2.37
CA GLU A 308 36.44 -10.53 -1.78
C GLU A 308 37.91 -10.23 -2.13
N GLN A 309 38.24 -9.93 -3.40
CA GLN A 309 39.60 -9.61 -3.83
C GLN A 309 40.13 -8.34 -3.16
N ASN A 310 39.32 -7.27 -3.11
CA ASN A 310 39.69 -6.02 -2.44
C ASN A 310 39.86 -6.21 -0.92
N TYR A 311 38.98 -7.00 -0.29
CA TYR A 311 39.02 -7.31 1.13
C TYR A 311 40.23 -8.17 1.51
N ILE A 312 40.53 -9.24 0.75
CA ILE A 312 41.70 -10.11 0.99
C ILE A 312 43.01 -9.33 0.80
N ALA A 313 43.08 -8.44 -0.20
CA ALA A 313 44.25 -7.61 -0.44
C ALA A 313 44.44 -6.53 0.66
N ASN A 314 43.34 -6.02 1.24
CA ASN A 314 43.36 -4.90 2.18
C ASN A 314 42.42 -5.09 3.40
N PRO A 315 42.59 -6.14 4.23
CA PRO A 315 41.63 -6.51 5.29
C PRO A 315 41.56 -5.52 6.48
N ASN A 316 42.47 -4.55 6.49
CA ASN A 316 42.51 -3.45 7.47
C ASN A 316 41.93 -2.14 6.91
N ASN A 317 41.47 -2.12 5.66
CA ASN A 317 40.86 -0.94 5.04
C ASN A 317 39.35 -0.93 5.20
N PHE A 318 38.69 -2.08 5.25
CA PHE A 318 37.24 -2.22 5.25
C PHE A 318 36.72 -2.75 6.59
N VAL A 319 35.52 -2.34 6.98
CA VAL A 319 34.86 -2.83 8.20
C VAL A 319 34.17 -4.18 8.01
N SER A 320 33.84 -4.53 6.76
CA SER A 320 33.26 -5.81 6.33
C SER A 320 33.75 -6.12 4.91
N GLU A 321 33.59 -7.37 4.47
CA GLU A 321 33.86 -7.75 3.07
C GLU A 321 32.90 -7.03 2.11
N TYR A 322 31.62 -6.89 2.51
CA TYR A 322 30.60 -6.18 1.73
C TYR A 322 30.98 -4.71 1.47
N GLY A 323 31.55 -4.02 2.46
CA GLY A 323 32.09 -2.67 2.28
C GLY A 323 33.25 -2.56 1.27
N ALA A 324 33.88 -3.66 0.85
CA ALA A 324 34.91 -3.64 -0.20
C ALA A 324 34.34 -3.66 -1.63
N THR A 325 33.00 -3.70 -1.79
CA THR A 325 32.30 -3.76 -3.08
C THR A 325 32.50 -2.51 -3.92
N ASN A 326 32.23 -1.33 -3.35
CA ASN A 326 32.43 -0.02 -3.97
C ASN A 326 32.48 1.07 -2.88
N LEU A 327 32.83 2.29 -3.28
CA LEU A 327 32.95 3.45 -2.39
C LEU A 327 31.65 3.78 -1.61
N GLY A 328 30.48 3.59 -2.23
CA GLY A 328 29.16 3.77 -1.61
C GLY A 328 28.91 2.77 -0.48
N GLU A 329 29.08 1.47 -0.76
CA GLU A 329 28.93 0.42 0.27
C GLU A 329 29.88 0.61 1.45
N ASP A 330 31.13 1.03 1.19
CA ASP A 330 32.13 1.21 2.24
C ASP A 330 31.78 2.35 3.19
N ILE A 331 31.32 3.48 2.67
CA ILE A 331 30.94 4.61 3.52
C ILE A 331 29.62 4.32 4.25
N ALA A 332 28.67 3.58 3.64
CA ALA A 332 27.44 3.13 4.28
C ALA A 332 27.72 2.10 5.40
N GLU A 333 28.60 1.13 5.16
CA GLU A 333 29.06 0.18 6.17
C GLU A 333 29.87 0.88 7.27
N THR A 334 30.76 1.80 6.93
CA THR A 334 31.49 2.60 7.92
C THR A 334 30.51 3.44 8.76
N PHE A 335 29.49 4.04 8.14
CA PHE A 335 28.43 4.77 8.84
C PHE A 335 27.63 3.85 9.79
N ARG A 336 27.29 2.63 9.36
CA ARG A 336 26.66 1.61 10.21
C ARG A 336 27.49 1.31 11.46
N ILE A 337 28.79 1.08 11.30
CA ILE A 337 29.69 0.83 12.44
C ILE A 337 29.86 2.09 13.31
N TYR A 338 30.03 3.26 12.70
CA TYR A 338 30.09 4.55 13.37
C TYR A 338 28.90 4.76 14.32
N VAL A 339 27.69 4.54 13.81
CA VAL A 339 26.44 4.67 14.58
C VAL A 339 26.29 3.57 15.64
N LEU A 340 26.55 2.29 15.32
CA LEU A 340 26.21 1.15 16.21
C LEU A 340 27.35 0.67 17.14
N ALA A 341 28.58 1.14 16.98
CA ALA A 341 29.74 0.75 17.79
C ALA A 341 30.46 1.95 18.45
N VAL A 342 31.19 1.69 19.53
CA VAL A 342 32.05 2.70 20.17
C VAL A 342 33.12 3.21 19.19
N THR A 343 33.33 4.55 19.10
CA THR A 343 34.37 5.13 18.23
C THR A 343 35.74 4.52 18.57
N PRO A 344 36.51 4.02 17.59
CA PRO A 344 37.89 3.62 17.82
C PRO A 344 38.74 4.78 18.34
N THR A 345 39.49 4.56 19.41
CA THR A 345 40.54 5.48 19.88
C THR A 345 41.91 5.22 19.25
N ASP A 346 42.01 4.13 18.49
CA ASP A 346 43.20 3.67 17.79
C ASP A 346 42.99 3.93 16.30
N ASN A 347 43.95 4.59 15.66
CA ASN A 347 43.89 4.95 14.24
C ASN A 347 44.93 4.19 13.41
N THR A 348 45.43 3.05 13.89
CA THR A 348 46.41 2.22 13.19
C THR A 348 45.88 1.70 11.85
N PHE A 349 44.64 1.20 11.82
CA PHE A 349 44.02 0.64 10.62
C PHE A 349 43.16 1.67 9.88
N ILE A 350 43.08 1.55 8.54
CA ILE A 350 42.33 2.48 7.69
C ILE A 350 40.83 2.42 8.00
N LYS A 351 40.27 1.24 8.31
CA LYS A 351 38.87 1.10 8.76
C LYS A 351 38.54 1.88 10.03
N ASP A 352 39.48 1.98 10.98
CA ASP A 352 39.29 2.78 12.19
C ASP A 352 39.42 4.29 11.89
N LYS A 353 40.37 4.68 11.02
CA LYS A 353 40.50 6.07 10.53
C LYS A 353 39.21 6.58 9.87
N LYS A 354 38.59 5.76 9.03
CA LYS A 354 37.30 6.05 8.37
C LYS A 354 36.21 6.38 9.40
N ILE A 355 36.07 5.57 10.46
CA ILE A 355 35.09 5.81 11.53
C ILE A 355 35.40 7.11 12.31
N ILE A 356 36.68 7.38 12.59
CA ILE A 356 37.13 8.62 13.25
C ILE A 356 36.88 9.85 12.37
N GLU A 357 37.04 9.73 11.05
CA GLU A 357 36.74 10.83 10.12
C GLU A 357 35.24 11.15 10.11
N LEU A 358 34.35 10.14 10.10
CA LEU A 358 32.90 10.37 10.24
C LEU A 358 32.55 11.07 11.56
N ASP A 359 33.23 10.74 12.66
CA ASP A 359 33.08 11.42 13.96
C ASP A 359 33.56 12.88 13.96
N GLY A 360 34.33 13.30 12.94
CA GLY A 360 34.80 14.67 12.77
C GLY A 360 33.75 15.66 12.26
N TYR A 361 32.61 15.18 11.73
CA TYR A 361 31.57 16.04 11.14
C TYR A 361 30.42 16.27 12.14
N LEU A 362 30.19 17.52 12.54
CA LEU A 362 29.14 17.90 13.50
C LEU A 362 27.73 17.45 13.08
N SER A 363 27.44 17.47 11.78
CA SER A 363 26.21 16.91 11.18
C SER A 363 26.04 15.43 11.49
N LEU A 364 27.09 14.62 11.30
CA LEU A 364 27.07 13.18 11.57
C LEU A 364 27.08 12.87 13.07
N GLN A 365 27.73 13.71 13.89
CA GLN A 365 27.62 13.64 15.36
C GLN A 365 26.17 13.85 15.82
N ASN A 366 25.47 14.85 15.27
CA ASN A 366 24.07 15.12 15.59
C ASN A 366 23.16 13.96 15.18
N ILE A 367 23.32 13.44 13.96
CA ILE A 367 22.61 12.24 13.48
C ILE A 367 22.86 11.06 14.43
N ARG A 368 24.13 10.69 14.67
CA ARG A 368 24.51 9.58 15.55
C ARG A 368 23.92 9.71 16.96
N THR A 369 23.93 10.93 17.52
CA THR A 369 23.34 11.22 18.83
C THR A 369 21.83 10.99 18.82
N SER A 370 21.13 11.48 17.79
CA SER A 370 19.68 11.25 17.63
C SER A 370 19.33 9.77 17.50
N ILE A 371 20.08 9.01 16.69
CA ILE A 371 19.85 7.57 16.51
C ILE A 371 20.07 6.82 17.84
N ARG A 372 21.18 7.08 18.52
CA ARG A 372 21.52 6.43 19.80
C ARG A 372 20.51 6.72 20.91
N ALA A 373 20.03 7.96 21.00
CA ALA A 373 18.98 8.32 21.95
C ALA A 373 17.67 7.55 21.70
N SER A 374 17.37 7.19 20.45
CA SER A 374 16.17 6.44 20.06
C SER A 374 16.32 4.91 20.23
N ILE A 375 17.48 4.34 19.88
CA ILE A 375 17.72 2.88 19.99
C ILE A 375 18.23 2.41 21.36
N GLY A 376 18.69 3.35 22.21
CA GLY A 376 19.19 3.11 23.56
C GLY A 376 20.65 2.63 23.66
N ASP A 377 21.35 3.01 24.74
CA ASP A 377 22.78 2.74 24.92
C ASP A 377 23.14 1.24 24.97
N ALA A 378 22.20 0.38 25.39
CA ALA A 378 22.38 -1.07 25.40
C ALA A 378 22.57 -1.67 23.99
N ALA A 379 22.22 -0.93 22.93
CA ALA A 379 22.46 -1.30 21.54
C ALA A 379 23.83 -0.85 20.99
N ILE A 380 24.68 -0.20 21.80
CA ILE A 380 26.01 0.30 21.40
C ILE A 380 27.10 -0.73 21.75
N HIS A 381 27.82 -1.20 20.74
CA HIS A 381 28.70 -2.37 20.90
C HIS A 381 30.13 -2.03 21.32
N SER A 382 30.68 -2.84 22.22
CA SER A 382 32.09 -2.75 22.65
C SER A 382 33.06 -3.25 21.57
N LYS A 383 34.30 -2.73 21.60
CA LYS A 383 35.39 -3.03 20.64
C LYS A 383 35.63 -4.53 20.40
N LYS A 384 35.26 -5.40 21.35
CA LYS A 384 35.47 -6.86 21.28
C LYS A 384 34.53 -7.59 20.30
N MET A 385 33.46 -6.95 19.83
CA MET A 385 32.51 -7.54 18.88
C MET A 385 32.81 -7.17 17.42
N MET A 386 33.66 -6.17 17.15
CA MET A 386 33.97 -5.72 15.78
C MET A 386 34.69 -6.77 14.93
N GLN A 387 35.32 -7.78 15.54
CA GLN A 387 35.92 -8.92 14.81
C GLN A 387 34.88 -9.89 14.23
N LYS A 388 33.60 -9.74 14.58
CA LYS A 388 32.52 -10.68 14.23
C LYS A 388 31.56 -10.14 13.16
N LEU A 389 31.59 -8.83 12.91
CA LEU A 389 30.76 -8.08 11.95
C LEU A 389 31.11 -8.32 10.46
N ALA A 390 31.96 -9.31 10.16
CA ALA A 390 32.57 -9.50 8.84
C ALA A 390 31.66 -10.17 7.79
N LYS A 391 30.42 -10.52 8.12
CA LYS A 391 29.45 -11.17 7.23
C LYS A 391 28.08 -10.49 7.29
N PHE A 392 27.98 -9.35 6.61
CA PHE A 392 26.73 -8.64 6.35
C PHE A 392 26.07 -9.25 5.10
N LYS A 393 24.76 -9.56 5.16
CA LYS A 393 23.96 -9.98 4.00
C LYS A 393 23.60 -8.76 3.14
N GLY A 394 23.64 -8.92 1.82
CA GLY A 394 23.64 -7.81 0.86
C GLY A 394 22.43 -6.86 0.93
N CYS A 395 22.72 -5.58 0.71
CA CYS A 395 21.76 -4.57 0.27
C CYS A 395 21.60 -4.62 -1.26
N GLY A 396 20.47 -4.16 -1.80
CA GLY A 396 20.27 -4.00 -3.24
C GLY A 396 20.56 -2.57 -3.69
N THR A 397 21.65 -2.33 -4.42
CA THR A 397 21.88 -1.00 -5.05
C THR A 397 20.92 -0.75 -6.20
N THR A 398 20.80 0.50 -6.65
CA THR A 398 20.02 0.87 -7.84
C THR A 398 20.32 -0.05 -9.04
N ILE A 399 21.58 -0.41 -9.32
CA ILE A 399 21.93 -1.40 -10.38
C ILE A 399 21.43 -2.81 -10.07
N MET A 400 21.50 -3.27 -8.82
CA MET A 400 20.99 -4.61 -8.46
C MET A 400 19.46 -4.66 -8.59
N MET A 401 18.77 -3.61 -8.17
CA MET A 401 17.32 -3.47 -8.32
C MET A 401 16.91 -3.32 -9.80
N GLU A 402 17.63 -2.52 -10.60
CA GLU A 402 17.41 -2.42 -12.05
C GLU A 402 17.61 -3.77 -12.76
N LYS A 403 18.65 -4.53 -12.41
CA LYS A 403 18.88 -5.88 -12.98
C LYS A 403 17.80 -6.88 -12.55
N ARG A 404 17.39 -6.85 -11.28
CA ARG A 404 16.28 -7.65 -10.73
C ARG A 404 14.98 -7.38 -11.49
N TYR A 405 14.67 -6.12 -11.79
CA TYR A 405 13.48 -5.75 -12.56
C TYR A 405 13.60 -5.95 -14.07
N ALA A 406 14.79 -5.82 -14.67
CA ALA A 406 15.01 -6.07 -16.10
C ALA A 406 14.99 -7.56 -16.48
N ASN A 407 15.23 -8.48 -15.54
CA ASN A 407 15.16 -9.92 -15.79
C ASN A 407 13.74 -10.50 -15.65
N GLN A 408 12.79 -9.77 -15.05
CA GLN A 408 11.40 -10.22 -14.87
C GLN A 408 10.47 -9.84 -16.04
N SER A 409 10.96 -9.11 -17.05
CA SER A 409 10.18 -8.66 -18.22
C SER A 409 10.46 -9.46 -19.50
N LYS A 410 10.67 -10.78 -19.40
CA LYS A 410 10.96 -11.69 -20.53
C LYS A 410 10.16 -12.99 -20.46
#